data_AF-A0A533RHG8-F1
#
_entry.id   AF-A0A533RHG8-F1
#
_cell.length_a   1.000
_cell.length_b   1.000
_cell.length_c   1.000
_cell.angle_alpha   90.00
_cell.angle_beta   90.00
_cell.angle_gamma   90.00
#
_symmetry.space_group_name_H-M   'P 1'
#
loop_
_entity.id
_entity.type
_entity.pdbx_description
1 polymer ?
#
loop_
_entity_poly.entity_id
_entity_poly.type
_entity_poly.pdbx_seq_one_letter_code
_entity_poly.pdbx_strand_id
1 'polypeptide(L)'
;MKRTLRLLLAILALVAPQAAFAAMDHAAHGGTVAHEEVVDGIKATFSITSIADEMRSKGLAVPKGMKETHHLSAGFKAAGSGNALTTGLVAIRIQGPGQAGEPQELVAMDGHFGIDLDLSRPGQYGIMCRFVLEDGKKRQAMFRYQVK
;
A
#
# COMPACT_ATOMS: atom_id res chain seq x y z
N MET A 1 53.77 40.97 18.57
CA MET A 1 53.08 39.69 18.36
C MET A 1 51.84 39.92 17.50
N LYS A 2 51.70 39.10 16.46
CA LYS A 2 50.62 38.98 15.45
C LYS A 2 49.22 39.03 16.11
N ARG A 3 48.13 39.60 15.56
CA ARG A 3 47.27 39.04 14.46
C ARG A 3 46.08 40.00 14.22
N THR A 4 45.98 40.65 13.06
CA THR A 4 45.08 40.37 11.91
C THR A 4 43.60 40.72 12.05
N LEU A 5 43.24 41.72 11.23
CA LEU A 5 41.97 42.18 10.67
C LEU A 5 41.14 41.08 9.97
N ARG A 6 39.83 41.37 9.79
CA ARG A 6 38.80 40.76 8.89
C ARG A 6 38.00 39.61 9.54
N LEU A 7 36.69 39.43 9.34
CA LEU A 7 35.81 39.73 8.21
C LEU A 7 34.33 39.72 8.69
N LEU A 8 33.49 40.63 8.19
CA LEU A 8 32.02 40.49 8.20
C LEU A 8 31.63 39.27 7.36
N LEU A 9 30.68 38.46 7.83
CA LEU A 9 29.92 37.54 6.96
C LEU A 9 28.43 37.71 7.26
N ALA A 10 27.75 38.42 6.37
CA ALA A 10 26.31 38.50 6.32
C ALA A 10 25.73 37.15 5.85
N ILE A 11 24.92 36.53 6.69
CA ILE A 11 24.18 35.32 6.32
C ILE A 11 22.90 35.79 5.63
N LEU A 12 22.93 35.78 4.29
CA LEU A 12 21.72 35.90 3.48
C LEU A 12 21.07 34.51 3.44
N ALA A 13 20.04 34.31 4.27
CA ALA A 13 19.22 33.10 4.22
C ALA A 13 18.43 33.10 2.89
N LEU A 14 18.80 32.18 2.00
CA LEU A 14 18.09 31.93 0.76
C LEU A 14 16.75 31.26 1.07
N VAL A 15 15.69 32.06 1.16
CA VAL A 15 14.31 31.54 1.22
C VAL A 15 13.94 31.04 -0.18
N ALA A 16 14.06 29.74 -0.41
CA ALA A 16 13.44 29.11 -1.56
C ALA A 16 11.93 28.96 -1.28
N PRO A 17 11.04 29.36 -2.21
CA PRO A 17 9.63 29.08 -2.07
C PRO A 17 9.43 27.56 -2.19
N GLN A 18 8.95 26.95 -1.11
CA GLN A 18 8.41 25.60 -1.17
C GLN A 18 7.14 25.68 -2.03
N ALA A 19 7.28 25.31 -3.30
CA ALA A 19 6.13 24.99 -4.13
C ALA A 19 5.41 23.83 -3.46
N ALA A 20 4.28 24.14 -2.83
CA ALA A 20 3.31 23.16 -2.40
C ALA A 20 2.76 22.49 -3.65
N PHE A 21 3.41 21.40 -4.06
CA PHE A 21 2.74 20.42 -4.90
C PHE A 21 1.66 19.81 -4.01
N ALA A 22 0.45 20.33 -4.13
CA ALA A 22 -0.74 19.62 -3.73
C ALA A 22 -0.75 18.32 -4.55
N ALA A 23 -0.19 17.26 -3.97
CA ALA A 23 -0.47 15.91 -4.40
C ALA A 23 -1.99 15.77 -4.27
N MET A 24 -2.70 15.76 -5.39
CA MET A 24 -4.08 15.31 -5.39
C MET A 24 -4.04 13.89 -4.85
N ASP A 25 -4.46 13.73 -3.59
CA ASP A 25 -4.77 12.43 -3.03
C ASP A 25 -5.91 11.87 -3.89
N HIS A 26 -5.54 11.11 -4.92
CA HIS A 26 -6.40 10.05 -5.43
C HIS A 26 -6.52 9.04 -4.30
N ALA A 27 -7.37 9.37 -3.33
CA ALA A 27 -7.85 8.46 -2.33
C ALA A 27 -8.29 7.21 -3.07
N ALA A 28 -7.62 6.12 -2.71
CA ALA A 28 -7.73 4.83 -3.35
C ALA A 28 -9.19 4.48 -3.67
N HIS A 29 -9.43 4.00 -4.87
CA HIS A 29 -10.62 3.22 -5.19
C HIS A 29 -10.67 1.86 -4.42
N GLY A 30 -9.78 1.63 -3.45
CA GLY A 30 -9.76 0.44 -2.60
C GLY A 30 -10.72 0.60 -1.44
N GLY A 31 -11.52 -0.44 -1.15
CA GLY A 31 -12.58 -0.41 -0.14
C GLY A 31 -12.09 -0.24 1.30
N THR A 32 -12.76 -0.89 2.25
CA THR A 32 -12.46 -0.67 3.67
C THR A 32 -11.01 -1.06 3.99
N VAL A 33 -10.26 -0.14 4.58
CA VAL A 33 -8.88 -0.39 5.04
C VAL A 33 -8.91 -1.51 6.08
N ALA A 34 -8.26 -2.61 5.76
CA ALA A 34 -8.14 -3.79 6.60
C ALA A 34 -6.92 -3.69 7.53
N HIS A 35 -5.85 -3.05 7.07
CA HIS A 35 -4.62 -2.90 7.85
C HIS A 35 -3.75 -1.75 7.32
N GLU A 36 -3.04 -1.07 8.21
CA GLU A 36 -1.96 -0.15 7.86
C GLU A 36 -0.78 -0.34 8.81
N GLU A 37 0.43 -0.29 8.27
CA GLU A 37 1.65 -0.26 9.08
C GLU A 37 2.79 0.49 8.37
N VAL A 38 3.82 0.89 9.13
CA VAL A 38 5.04 1.48 8.57
C VAL A 38 6.19 0.49 8.75
N VAL A 39 6.78 0.05 7.64
CA VAL A 39 7.90 -0.90 7.60
C VAL A 39 9.07 -0.25 6.88
N ASP A 40 10.18 -0.03 7.60
CA ASP A 40 11.41 0.55 7.06
C ASP A 40 11.18 1.82 6.23
N GLY A 41 10.41 2.75 6.81
CA GLY A 41 10.09 4.05 6.20
C GLY A 41 9.05 4.00 5.09
N ILE A 42 8.39 2.87 4.85
CA ILE A 42 7.30 2.72 3.89
C ILE A 42 5.98 2.52 4.64
N LYS A 43 5.02 3.41 4.43
CA LYS A 43 3.62 3.18 4.86
C LYS A 43 2.97 2.21 3.87
N ALA A 44 2.62 1.02 4.35
CA ALA A 44 1.84 0.03 3.63
C ALA A 44 0.38 0.11 4.11
N THR A 45 -0.55 0.21 3.16
CA THR A 45 -1.99 0.24 3.40
C THR A 45 -2.63 -0.90 2.63
N PHE A 46 -3.39 -1.75 3.33
CA PHE A 46 -4.10 -2.88 2.76
C PHE A 46 -5.60 -2.67 2.89
N SER A 47 -6.32 -2.69 1.77
CA SER A 47 -7.78 -2.67 1.75
C SER A 47 -8.31 -3.96 1.14
N ILE A 48 -9.39 -4.47 1.73
CA ILE A 48 -10.06 -5.69 1.26
C ILE A 48 -11.53 -5.37 1.02
N THR A 49 -11.97 -5.57 -0.21
CA THR A 49 -13.33 -5.27 -0.66
C THR A 49 -14.03 -6.54 -1.10
N SER A 50 -15.29 -6.73 -0.68
CA SER A 50 -16.16 -7.74 -1.27
C SER A 50 -16.49 -7.35 -2.72
N ILE A 51 -16.10 -8.20 -3.68
CA ILE A 51 -16.36 -7.96 -5.11
C ILE A 51 -17.86 -7.89 -5.35
N ALA A 52 -18.64 -8.72 -4.64
CA ALA A 52 -20.08 -8.75 -4.77
C ALA A 52 -20.72 -7.43 -4.31
N ASP A 53 -20.24 -6.86 -3.20
CA ASP A 53 -20.78 -5.60 -2.68
C ASP A 53 -20.35 -4.41 -3.53
N GLU A 54 -19.11 -4.41 -4.01
CA GLU A 54 -18.64 -3.40 -4.95
C GLU A 54 -19.44 -3.42 -6.25
N MET A 55 -19.65 -4.59 -6.85
CA MET A 55 -20.45 -4.72 -8.08
C MET A 55 -21.89 -4.26 -7.86
N ARG A 56 -22.52 -4.66 -6.74
CA ARG A 56 -23.87 -4.18 -6.38
C ARG A 56 -23.92 -2.67 -6.21
N SER A 57 -22.91 -2.05 -5.59
CA SER A 57 -22.84 -0.60 -5.41
C SER A 57 -22.77 0.15 -6.76
N LYS A 58 -22.21 -0.50 -7.78
CA LYS A 58 -22.11 0.01 -9.16
C LYS A 58 -23.31 -0.38 -10.04
N GLY A 59 -24.32 -1.05 -9.50
CA GLY A 59 -25.48 -1.55 -10.25
C GLY A 59 -25.14 -2.67 -11.24
N LEU A 60 -24.01 -3.35 -11.04
CA LEU A 60 -23.54 -4.45 -11.88
C LEU A 60 -23.87 -5.80 -11.24
N ALA A 61 -24.17 -6.79 -12.09
CA ALA A 61 -24.32 -8.16 -11.64
C ALA A 61 -22.96 -8.83 -11.46
N VAL A 62 -22.81 -9.64 -10.42
CA VAL A 62 -21.63 -10.49 -10.25
C VAL A 62 -21.61 -11.55 -11.37
N PRO A 63 -20.50 -11.70 -12.11
CA PRO A 63 -20.39 -12.73 -13.13
C PRO A 63 -20.67 -14.12 -12.56
N LYS A 64 -21.49 -14.91 -13.27
CA LYS A 64 -21.74 -16.31 -12.88
C LYS A 64 -20.45 -17.11 -13.00
N GLY A 65 -20.11 -17.87 -11.96
CA GLY A 65 -18.94 -18.74 -11.93
C GLY A 65 -17.64 -18.07 -11.46
N MET A 66 -17.69 -16.80 -11.03
CA MET A 66 -16.56 -16.16 -10.35
C MET A 66 -16.30 -16.88 -9.03
N LYS A 67 -15.05 -17.30 -8.80
CA LYS A 67 -14.64 -18.02 -7.59
C LYS A 67 -14.14 -17.06 -6.52
N GLU A 68 -13.49 -16.00 -6.98
CA GLU A 68 -12.94 -14.95 -6.16
C GLU A 68 -14.09 -14.11 -5.58
N THR A 69 -14.00 -13.85 -4.29
CA THR A 69 -15.06 -13.16 -3.54
C THR A 69 -14.61 -11.78 -3.07
N HIS A 70 -13.30 -11.57 -2.95
CA HIS A 70 -12.73 -10.35 -2.43
C HIS A 70 -11.59 -9.84 -3.31
N HIS A 71 -11.47 -8.53 -3.43
CA HIS A 71 -10.32 -7.86 -4.01
C HIS A 71 -9.43 -7.34 -2.87
N LEU A 72 -8.16 -7.72 -2.85
CA LEU A 72 -7.15 -7.14 -1.97
C LEU A 72 -6.33 -6.13 -2.76
N SER A 73 -6.23 -4.91 -2.22
CA SER A 73 -5.36 -3.86 -2.72
C SER A 73 -4.29 -3.52 -1.69
N ALA A 74 -3.06 -3.33 -2.15
CA ALA A 74 -1.91 -2.90 -1.36
C ALA A 74 -1.34 -1.61 -1.95
N GLY A 75 -1.41 -0.53 -1.17
CA GLY A 75 -0.82 0.77 -1.49
C GLY A 75 0.44 1.00 -0.66
N PHE A 76 1.46 1.59 -1.29
CA PHE A 76 2.71 1.93 -0.63
C PHE A 76 3.00 3.41 -0.79
N LYS A 77 3.34 4.09 0.31
CA LYS A 77 3.81 5.48 0.31
C LYS A 77 5.11 5.59 1.10
N ALA A 78 6.04 6.44 0.67
CA ALA A 78 7.19 6.80 1.49
C ALA A 78 6.70 7.56 2.74
N ALA A 79 7.00 7.08 3.94
CA ALA A 79 6.47 7.64 5.17
C ALA A 79 6.91 9.09 5.43
N GLY A 80 8.09 9.47 4.94
CA GLY A 80 8.62 10.83 5.09
C GLY A 80 8.00 11.85 4.14
N SER A 81 7.82 11.50 2.86
CA SER A 81 7.35 12.44 1.83
C SER A 81 5.88 12.26 1.43
N GLY A 82 5.28 11.12 1.75
CA GLY A 82 3.94 10.74 1.29
C GLY A 82 3.88 10.29 -0.18
N ASN A 83 5.01 10.29 -0.90
CA ASN A 83 5.06 9.91 -2.31
C ASN A 83 4.59 8.46 -2.49
N ALA A 84 3.71 8.23 -3.47
CA ALA A 84 3.28 6.90 -3.84
C ALA A 84 4.44 6.10 -4.46
N LEU A 85 4.53 4.83 -4.09
CA LEU A 85 5.51 3.87 -4.61
C LEU A 85 4.75 2.78 -5.37
N THR A 86 4.68 2.93 -6.69
CA THR A 86 3.75 2.18 -7.55
C THR A 86 4.44 1.13 -8.41
N THR A 87 5.76 0.97 -8.26
CA THR A 87 6.55 -0.03 -8.98
C THR A 87 7.29 -0.93 -8.00
N GLY A 88 7.43 -2.20 -8.36
CA GLY A 88 8.03 -3.21 -7.50
C GLY A 88 7.45 -4.60 -7.70
N LEU A 89 7.95 -5.54 -6.90
CA LEU A 89 7.43 -6.89 -6.79
C LEU A 89 6.71 -7.01 -5.45
N VAL A 90 5.43 -7.38 -5.50
CA VAL A 90 4.60 -7.53 -4.32
C VAL A 90 3.92 -8.90 -4.41
N ALA A 91 4.02 -9.69 -3.35
CA ALA A 91 3.38 -10.99 -3.26
C ALA A 91 2.73 -11.18 -1.90
N ILE A 92 1.59 -11.85 -1.87
CA ILE A 92 0.94 -12.24 -0.62
C ILE A 92 0.90 -13.75 -0.47
N ARG A 93 0.92 -14.20 0.79
CA ARG A 93 0.55 -15.56 1.18
C ARG A 93 -0.60 -15.48 2.15
N ILE A 94 -1.62 -16.31 1.93
CA ILE A 94 -2.82 -16.34 2.75
C ILE A 94 -2.90 -17.65 3.51
N GLN A 95 -3.22 -17.58 4.79
CA GLN A 95 -3.52 -18.74 5.63
C GLN A 95 -4.94 -18.61 6.18
N GLY A 96 -5.85 -19.44 5.67
CA GLY A 96 -7.26 -19.44 6.06
C GLY A 96 -7.67 -20.62 6.95
N PRO A 97 -8.97 -20.71 7.31
CA PRO A 97 -9.56 -21.78 8.12
C PRO A 97 -9.65 -23.14 7.40
N GLY A 98 -8.70 -23.45 6.53
CA GLY A 98 -8.63 -24.72 5.81
C GLY A 98 -7.21 -25.14 5.46
N GLN A 99 -6.34 -24.19 5.09
CA GLN A 99 -4.93 -24.42 4.73
C GLN A 99 -4.21 -23.11 4.39
N ALA A 100 -2.88 -23.10 4.48
CA ALA A 100 -2.03 -22.05 3.90
C ALA A 100 -1.91 -22.22 2.37
N GLY A 101 -2.20 -21.17 1.63
CA GLY A 101 -1.94 -21.09 0.20
C GLY A 101 -0.45 -20.88 -0.10
N GLU A 102 -0.11 -21.01 -1.38
CA GLU A 102 1.19 -20.60 -1.92
C GLU A 102 1.26 -19.07 -2.07
N PRO A 103 2.47 -18.48 -2.13
CA PRO A 103 2.62 -17.08 -2.46
C PRO A 103 2.06 -16.76 -3.85
N GLN A 104 1.29 -15.67 -3.95
CA GLN A 104 0.72 -15.15 -5.18
C GLN A 104 1.20 -13.72 -5.40
N GLU A 105 1.71 -13.43 -6.60
CA GLU A 105 2.13 -12.07 -6.97
C GLU A 105 0.91 -11.17 -7.24
N LEU A 106 0.99 -9.93 -6.77
CA LEU A 106 -0.01 -8.91 -7.03
C LEU A 106 0.32 -8.19 -8.33
N VAL A 107 -0.72 -7.75 -9.02
CA VAL A 107 -0.62 -6.99 -10.26
C VAL A 107 -0.62 -5.50 -9.94
N ALA A 108 0.35 -4.76 -10.45
CA ALA A 108 0.35 -3.30 -10.37
C ALA A 108 -0.76 -2.72 -11.25
N MET A 109 -1.65 -1.91 -10.68
CA MET A 109 -2.75 -1.24 -11.36
C MET A 109 -3.13 0.05 -10.64
N ASP A 110 -3.45 1.12 -11.38
CA ASP A 110 -4.02 2.36 -10.84
C ASP A 110 -3.35 2.88 -9.53
N GLY A 111 -2.01 2.89 -9.50
CA GLY A 111 -1.23 3.40 -8.36
C GLY A 111 -1.18 2.48 -7.13
N HIS A 112 -1.64 1.24 -7.24
CA HIS A 112 -1.57 0.24 -6.19
C HIS A 112 -1.27 -1.16 -6.77
N PHE A 113 -1.19 -2.17 -5.91
CA PHE A 113 -1.01 -3.56 -6.28
C PHE A 113 -2.27 -4.34 -5.87
N GLY A 114 -2.85 -5.12 -6.78
CA GLY A 114 -4.13 -5.79 -6.58
C GLY A 114 -4.10 -7.28 -6.87
N ILE A 115 -4.97 -8.04 -6.20
CA ILE A 115 -5.27 -9.45 -6.51
C ILE A 115 -6.67 -9.81 -6.05
N ASP A 116 -7.35 -10.65 -6.84
CA ASP A 116 -8.64 -11.23 -6.48
C ASP A 116 -8.44 -12.56 -5.75
N LEU A 117 -9.22 -12.76 -4.68
CA LEU A 117 -9.05 -13.83 -3.70
C LEU A 117 -10.35 -14.57 -3.44
N ASP A 118 -10.26 -15.89 -3.35
CA ASP A 118 -11.33 -16.72 -2.78
C ASP A 118 -11.24 -16.74 -1.25
N LEU A 119 -11.97 -15.82 -0.62
CA LEU A 119 -12.24 -15.82 0.82
C LEU A 119 -13.70 -16.22 1.13
N SER A 120 -14.26 -17.17 0.37
CA SER A 120 -15.67 -17.60 0.51
C SER A 120 -16.00 -18.27 1.84
N ARG A 121 -15.01 -18.74 2.59
CA ARG A 121 -15.21 -19.40 3.89
C ARG A 121 -15.15 -18.37 5.01
N PRO A 122 -16.17 -18.27 5.87
CA PRO A 122 -16.08 -17.43 7.07
C PRO A 122 -14.94 -17.88 7.99
N GLY A 123 -14.29 -16.92 8.65
CA GLY A 123 -13.21 -17.19 9.60
C GLY A 123 -12.08 -16.18 9.57
N GLN A 124 -11.06 -16.45 10.37
CA GLN A 124 -9.87 -15.62 10.45
C GLN A 124 -8.83 -16.06 9.41
N TYR A 125 -8.33 -15.10 8.65
CA TYR A 125 -7.27 -15.27 7.67
C TYR A 125 -6.02 -14.53 8.11
N GLY A 126 -4.87 -15.19 8.11
CA GLY A 126 -3.56 -14.56 8.18
C GLY A 126 -3.11 -14.14 6.79
N ILE A 127 -2.72 -12.89 6.63
CA ILE A 127 -2.23 -12.33 5.37
C ILE A 127 -0.80 -11.87 5.59
N MET A 128 0.14 -12.46 4.86
CA MET A 128 1.54 -12.06 4.83
C MET A 128 1.85 -11.45 3.47
N CYS A 129 2.15 -10.17 3.43
CA CYS A 129 2.64 -9.47 2.24
C CYS A 129 4.17 -9.38 2.29
N ARG A 130 4.84 -9.73 1.20
CA ARG A 130 6.27 -9.48 0.99
C ARG A 130 6.41 -8.57 -0.22
N PHE A 131 7.28 -7.57 -0.10
CA PHE A 131 7.42 -6.56 -1.14
C PHE A 131 8.86 -6.08 -1.29
N VAL A 132 9.23 -5.80 -2.54
CA VAL A 132 10.47 -5.16 -2.96
C VAL A 132 10.06 -3.99 -3.86
N LEU A 133 10.34 -2.76 -3.42
CA LEU A 133 10.03 -1.55 -4.17
C LEU A 133 11.28 -1.05 -4.89
N GLU A 134 11.23 0.16 -5.43
CA GLU A 134 12.31 0.79 -6.21
C GLU A 134 13.67 0.84 -5.49
N ASP A 135 13.67 0.83 -4.15
CA ASP A 135 14.90 0.82 -3.36
C ASP A 135 15.56 -0.56 -3.23
N GLY A 136 14.98 -1.60 -3.82
CA GLY A 136 15.50 -2.96 -3.83
C GLY A 136 15.46 -3.68 -2.48
N LYS A 137 14.93 -3.05 -1.41
CA LYS A 137 14.90 -3.66 -0.08
C LYS A 137 13.70 -4.58 0.05
N LYS A 138 13.96 -5.79 0.53
CA LYS A 138 12.94 -6.78 0.89
C LYS A 138 12.29 -6.40 2.21
N ARG A 139 10.97 -6.25 2.19
CA ARG A 139 10.14 -5.96 3.37
C ARG A 139 9.00 -6.97 3.46
N GLN A 140 8.39 -7.02 4.64
CA GLN A 140 7.19 -7.80 4.86
C GLN A 140 6.24 -7.08 5.81
N ALA A 141 4.96 -7.35 5.62
CA ALA A 141 3.84 -6.90 6.42
C ALA A 141 2.94 -8.11 6.74
N MET A 142 2.43 -8.23 7.96
CA MET A 142 1.59 -9.37 8.33
C MET A 142 0.46 -8.97 9.26
N PHE A 143 -0.77 -9.33 8.88
CA PHE A 143 -1.96 -9.00 9.64
C PHE A 143 -3.02 -10.10 9.57
N ARG A 144 -4.06 -9.97 10.39
CA ARG A 144 -5.23 -10.85 10.40
C ARG A 144 -6.44 -10.11 9.84
N TYR A 145 -7.23 -10.81 9.04
CA TYR A 145 -8.51 -10.33 8.51
C TYR A 145 -9.63 -11.31 8.87
N GLN A 146 -10.76 -10.79 9.34
CA GLN A 146 -11.92 -11.60 9.71
C GLN A 146 -12.97 -11.51 8.61
N VAL A 147 -13.23 -12.63 7.94
CA VAL A 147 -14.40 -12.80 7.06
C VAL A 147 -15.58 -13.23 7.92
N LYS A 148 -16.71 -12.57 7.75
CA LYS A 148 -17.96 -12.85 8.48
C LYS A 148 -18.91 -13.71 7.67
#